data_AF-A0A9Q0M6G2-F1
#
_entry.id   AF-A0A9Q0M6G2-F1
#
_cell.length_a   1.000
_cell.length_b   1.000
_cell.length_c   1.000
_cell.angle_alpha   90.00
_cell.angle_beta   90.00
_cell.angle_gamma   90.00
#
_symmetry.space_group_name_H-M   'P 1'
#
loop_
_entity.id
_entity.type
_entity.pdbx_description
1 polymer ?
#
loop_
_entity_poly.entity_id
_entity_poly.type
_entity_poly.pdbx_seq_one_letter_code
_entity_poly.pdbx_strand_id
1 'polypeptide(L)'
;MDTIIQVAFGAQVDSLADPNNPIILNARKVFSKDFGYKTMAEMMIIFVFPKVAKLFGIRFQKEPINFFQDFSKKIIKKKKDDLQNNKGWGKASSFLELVLEAEAEHERQLMNSNSEVEKEDEFGFSVAKKYMTTQEMVAQCVLFFLAGYDTTATTITLATYLLALHPEEQDKLYQEIVTISDKLMSENPGKI
;
A
#
# COMPACT_ATOMS: atom_id res chain seq x y z
N MET A 1 10.21 -2.62 -0.23
CA MET A 1 9.55 -1.55 -1.01
C MET A 1 8.83 -2.14 -2.20
N ASP A 2 9.53 -2.87 -3.06
CA ASP A 2 8.94 -3.50 -4.25
C ASP A 2 7.78 -4.44 -3.92
N THR A 3 7.89 -5.19 -2.82
CA THR A 3 6.79 -6.02 -2.29
C THR A 3 5.52 -5.23 -1.97
N ILE A 4 5.65 -4.05 -1.35
CA ILE A 4 4.51 -3.17 -1.06
C ILE A 4 3.91 -2.67 -2.37
N ILE A 5 4.74 -2.27 -3.32
CA ILE A 5 4.29 -1.77 -4.63
C ILE A 5 3.54 -2.87 -5.39
N GLN A 6 4.07 -4.09 -5.39
CA GLN A 6 3.45 -5.22 -6.05
C GLN A 6 2.10 -5.59 -5.43
N VAL A 7 2.01 -5.69 -4.11
CA VAL A 7 0.77 -6.09 -3.43
C VAL A 7 -0.29 -4.99 -3.45
N ALA A 8 0.09 -3.74 -3.15
CA ALA A 8 -0.87 -2.64 -3.08
C ALA A 8 -1.26 -2.12 -4.48
N PHE A 9 -0.30 -2.07 -5.40
CA PHE A 9 -0.49 -1.40 -6.70
C PHE A 9 -0.48 -2.36 -7.89
N GLY A 10 -0.08 -3.62 -7.73
CA GLY A 10 0.08 -4.55 -8.85
C GLY A 10 1.10 -4.06 -9.87
N ALA A 11 2.04 -3.20 -9.44
CA ALA A 11 3.08 -2.66 -10.30
C ALA A 11 4.41 -3.35 -9.96
N GLN A 12 5.16 -3.72 -10.98
CA GLN A 12 6.52 -4.21 -10.82
C GLN A 12 7.47 -3.02 -10.83
N VAL A 13 8.27 -2.92 -9.78
CA VAL A 13 9.34 -1.95 -9.65
C VAL A 13 10.56 -2.75 -9.22
N ASP A 14 11.71 -2.45 -9.82
CA ASP A 14 12.99 -2.95 -9.38
C ASP A 14 13.74 -1.78 -8.73
N SER A 15 13.51 -1.60 -7.42
CA SER A 15 14.20 -0.56 -6.67
C SER A 15 15.53 -1.06 -6.09
N LEU A 16 15.76 -2.38 -6.12
CA LEU A 16 17.01 -2.99 -5.64
C LEU A 16 18.15 -2.80 -6.64
N ALA A 17 17.87 -2.78 -7.95
CA ALA A 17 18.88 -2.55 -8.97
C ALA A 17 19.42 -1.10 -9.00
N ASP A 18 18.63 -0.12 -8.52
CA ASP A 18 19.01 1.30 -8.51
C ASP A 18 18.90 1.92 -7.11
N PRO A 19 20.03 2.06 -6.38
CA PRO A 19 20.06 2.73 -5.07
C PRO A 19 19.58 4.19 -5.09
N ASN A 20 19.59 4.86 -6.25
CA ASN A 20 19.12 6.24 -6.42
C ASN A 20 17.66 6.30 -6.91
N ASN A 21 16.93 5.19 -6.86
CA ASN A 21 15.54 5.15 -7.25
C ASN A 21 14.73 6.21 -6.47
N PRO A 22 13.99 7.12 -7.15
CA PRO A 22 13.22 8.17 -6.50
C PRO A 22 12.25 7.68 -5.43
N ILE A 23 11.74 6.46 -5.56
CA ILE A 23 10.82 5.86 -4.60
C ILE A 23 11.54 5.58 -3.28
N ILE A 24 12.74 4.98 -3.33
CA ILE A 24 13.58 4.73 -2.15
C ILE A 24 14.01 6.06 -1.51
N LEU A 25 14.45 7.03 -2.32
CA LEU A 25 14.87 8.33 -1.82
C LEU A 25 13.75 9.05 -1.09
N ASN A 26 12.54 9.08 -1.66
CA ASN A 26 11.39 9.71 -1.02
C ASN A 26 10.93 8.94 0.22
N ALA A 27 10.93 7.61 0.22
CA ALA A 27 10.60 6.84 1.44
C ALA A 27 11.62 7.09 2.55
N ARG A 28 12.92 7.08 2.22
CA ARG A 28 13.97 7.38 3.21
C ARG A 28 13.81 8.79 3.76
N LYS A 29 13.48 9.79 2.94
CA LYS A 29 13.18 11.16 3.44
C LYS A 29 12.04 11.18 4.46
N VAL A 30 11.02 10.33 4.30
CA VAL A 30 9.93 10.21 5.27
C VAL A 30 10.42 9.72 6.64
N PHE A 31 11.31 8.74 6.65
CA PHE A 31 11.72 8.05 7.88
C PHE A 31 13.12 8.43 8.37
N SER A 32 13.83 9.31 7.66
CA SER A 32 15.16 9.74 8.03
C SER A 32 15.12 10.52 9.33
N LYS A 33 16.10 10.25 10.20
CA LYS A 33 16.31 10.95 11.49
C LYS A 33 16.70 12.42 11.32
N ASP A 34 16.84 12.92 10.09
CA ASP A 34 17.10 14.32 9.74
C ASP A 34 15.85 15.19 9.92
N PHE A 35 15.13 14.99 11.03
CA PHE A 35 14.06 15.88 11.44
C PHE A 35 14.67 17.19 11.92
N GLY A 36 14.99 18.07 10.98
CA GLY A 36 15.39 19.43 11.29
C GLY A 36 14.36 20.11 12.20
N TYR A 37 14.82 21.09 12.98
CA TYR A 37 13.97 21.84 13.91
C TYR A 37 12.67 22.37 13.27
N LYS A 38 12.70 22.67 11.96
CA LYS A 38 11.52 23.05 11.17
C LYS A 38 10.46 21.93 11.10
N THR A 39 10.84 20.71 10.71
CA THR A 39 9.90 19.58 10.58
C THR A 39 9.33 19.19 11.95
N MET A 40 10.16 19.25 12.99
CA MET A 40 9.71 19.03 14.38
C MET A 40 8.70 20.08 14.83
N ALA A 41 8.94 21.36 14.54
CA ALA A 41 7.99 22.43 14.84
C ALA A 41 6.67 22.26 14.09
N GLU A 42 6.71 21.90 12.80
CA GLU A 42 5.51 21.61 12.00
C GLU A 42 4.71 20.43 12.60
N MET A 43 5.38 19.35 13.02
CA MET A 43 4.72 18.23 13.70
C MET A 43 4.10 18.63 15.04
N MET A 44 4.80 19.43 15.85
CA MET A 44 4.27 19.94 17.11
C MET A 44 3.04 20.80 16.88
N ILE A 45 3.04 21.69 15.88
CA ILE A 45 1.88 22.52 15.55
C ILE A 45 0.71 21.65 15.06
N ILE A 46 0.95 20.62 14.26
CA ILE A 46 -0.08 19.67 13.83
C ILE A 46 -0.70 18.94 15.04
N PHE A 47 0.13 18.51 15.99
CA PHE A 47 -0.30 17.75 17.16
C PHE A 47 -1.04 18.61 18.19
N VAL A 48 -0.51 19.80 18.50
CA VAL A 48 -1.05 20.68 19.55
C VAL A 48 -2.19 21.55 19.03
N PHE A 49 -2.10 22.05 17.78
CA PHE A 49 -3.07 22.97 17.20
C PHE A 49 -3.50 22.54 15.78
N PRO A 50 -4.24 21.42 15.64
CA PRO A 50 -4.59 20.86 14.34
C PRO A 50 -5.44 21.82 13.46
N LYS A 51 -6.26 22.69 14.06
CA LYS A 51 -7.03 23.70 13.32
C LYS A 51 -6.14 24.81 12.73
N VAL A 52 -5.11 25.23 13.47
CA VAL A 52 -4.13 26.23 13.01
C VAL A 52 -3.27 25.64 11.90
N ALA A 53 -2.80 24.39 12.08
CA ALA A 53 -2.07 23.68 11.04
C ALA A 53 -2.87 23.59 9.73
N LYS A 54 -4.17 23.27 9.80
CA LYS A 54 -5.06 23.26 8.64
C LYS A 54 -5.23 24.64 8.02
N LEU A 55 -5.38 25.70 8.83
CA LEU A 55 -5.56 27.07 8.34
C LEU A 55 -4.31 27.59 7.60
N PHE A 56 -3.12 27.30 8.11
CA PHE A 56 -1.84 27.71 7.49
C PHE A 56 -1.34 26.70 6.43
N GLY A 57 -2.11 25.66 6.12
CA GLY A 57 -1.72 24.64 5.14
C GLY A 57 -0.44 23.89 5.50
N ILE A 58 -0.13 23.76 6.79
CA ILE A 58 1.00 22.96 7.28
C ILE A 58 0.61 21.50 7.14
N ARG A 59 1.40 20.76 6.35
CA ARG A 59 1.18 19.34 6.09
C ARG A 59 2.47 18.59 6.39
N PHE A 60 2.33 17.44 6.99
CA PHE A 60 3.44 16.54 7.26
C PHE A 60 4.17 16.18 5.96
N GLN A 61 5.48 16.45 5.93
CA GLN A 61 6.40 16.00 4.88
C GLN A 61 5.86 16.14 3.45
N LYS A 62 5.54 17.37 3.06
CA LYS A 62 4.86 17.70 1.79
C LYS A 62 5.50 17.05 0.57
N GLU A 63 6.81 17.15 0.40
CA GLU A 63 7.48 16.68 -0.82
C GLU A 63 7.40 15.16 -1.01
N PRO A 64 7.82 14.31 -0.05
CA PRO A 64 7.64 12.86 -0.18
C PRO A 64 6.18 12.43 -0.30
N ILE A 65 5.27 13.02 0.48
CA ILE A 65 3.85 12.69 0.43
C ILE A 65 3.24 13.03 -0.93
N ASN A 66 3.56 14.20 -1.50
CA ASN A 66 3.11 14.57 -2.84
C ASN A 66 3.65 13.60 -3.89
N PHE A 67 4.92 13.18 -3.79
CA PHE A 67 5.48 12.17 -4.69
C PHE A 67 4.67 10.87 -4.65
N PHE A 68 4.39 10.31 -3.47
CA PHE A 68 3.62 9.08 -3.34
C PHE A 68 2.16 9.27 -3.77
N GLN A 69 1.56 10.44 -3.57
CA GLN A 69 0.23 10.76 -4.08
C GLN A 69 0.21 10.76 -5.61
N ASP A 70 1.18 11.41 -6.25
CA ASP A 70 1.25 11.49 -7.70
C ASP A 70 1.60 10.14 -8.34
N PHE A 71 2.48 9.38 -7.70
CA PHE A 71 2.75 7.99 -8.05
C PHE A 71 1.47 7.14 -8.00
N SER A 72 0.72 7.21 -6.91
CA SER A 72 -0.55 6.48 -6.73
C SER A 72 -1.59 6.90 -7.78
N LYS A 73 -1.77 8.20 -8.02
CA LYS A 73 -2.70 8.72 -9.03
C LYS A 73 -2.34 8.23 -10.44
N LYS A 74 -1.05 8.23 -10.80
CA LYS A 74 -0.60 7.74 -12.11
C LYS A 74 -0.94 6.26 -12.30
N ILE A 75 -0.75 5.44 -11.28
CA ILE A 75 -1.08 4.02 -11.36
C ILE A 75 -2.59 3.81 -11.45
N ILE A 76 -3.38 4.46 -10.58
CA ILE A 76 -4.84 4.35 -10.59
C ILE A 76 -5.40 4.78 -11.95
N LYS A 77 -4.92 5.91 -12.49
CA LYS A 77 -5.33 6.39 -13.81
C LYS A 77 -5.03 5.36 -14.89
N LYS A 78 -3.78 4.88 -14.96
CA LYS A 78 -3.37 3.86 -15.94
C LYS A 78 -4.26 2.62 -15.84
N LYS A 79 -4.55 2.16 -14.62
CA LYS A 79 -5.41 1.01 -14.36
C LYS A 79 -6.86 1.24 -14.81
N LYS A 80 -7.44 2.41 -14.51
CA LYS A 80 -8.79 2.78 -15.00
C LYS A 80 -8.83 2.84 -16.53
N ASP A 81 -7.81 3.42 -17.17
CA ASP A 81 -7.70 3.49 -18.63
C ASP A 81 -7.59 2.08 -19.26
N ASP A 82 -6.81 1.17 -18.67
CA ASP A 82 -6.71 -0.22 -19.13
C ASP A 82 -8.04 -0.99 -18.99
N LEU A 83 -8.82 -0.70 -17.95
CA LEU A 83 -10.14 -1.28 -17.72
C LEU A 83 -11.17 -0.81 -18.75
N GLN A 84 -11.17 0.48 -19.09
CA GLN A 84 -12.08 1.07 -20.09
C GLN A 84 -11.76 0.59 -21.52
N ASN A 85 -10.49 0.31 -21.81
CA ASN A 85 -10.05 -0.18 -23.13
C ASN A 85 -10.21 -1.71 -23.31
N ASN A 86 -11.10 -2.34 -22.54
CA ASN A 86 -11.55 -3.72 -22.71
C ASN A 86 -10.46 -4.80 -22.62
N LYS A 87 -9.32 -4.53 -21.96
CA LYS A 87 -8.36 -5.58 -21.64
C LYS A 87 -8.86 -6.51 -20.54
N GLY A 88 -9.88 -6.09 -19.79
CA GLY A 88 -10.20 -6.69 -18.49
C GLY A 88 -8.97 -6.63 -17.58
N TRP A 89 -9.18 -6.90 -16.30
CA TRP A 89 -8.10 -7.58 -15.58
C TRP A 89 -8.37 -9.06 -15.74
N GLY A 90 -7.34 -9.88 -15.69
CA GLY A 90 -7.56 -11.29 -15.37
C GLY A 90 -8.15 -11.38 -13.96
N LYS A 91 -7.70 -12.34 -13.18
CA LYS A 91 -8.02 -12.35 -11.74
C LYS A 91 -7.35 -11.15 -11.07
N ALA A 92 -8.10 -10.22 -10.48
CA ALA A 92 -7.54 -9.12 -9.69
C ALA A 92 -6.62 -9.67 -8.59
N SER A 93 -5.39 -9.16 -8.55
CA SER A 93 -4.30 -9.71 -7.75
C SER A 93 -3.71 -8.71 -6.76
N SER A 94 -4.01 -7.42 -6.96
CA SER A 94 -3.55 -6.33 -6.10
C SER A 94 -4.70 -5.57 -5.47
N PHE A 95 -4.42 -4.87 -4.36
CA PHE A 95 -5.43 -4.08 -3.65
C PHE A 95 -6.15 -3.07 -4.58
N LEU A 96 -5.40 -2.30 -5.37
CA LEU A 96 -6.01 -1.35 -6.31
C LEU A 96 -6.90 -2.04 -7.34
N GLU A 97 -6.53 -3.24 -7.79
CA GLU A 97 -7.38 -3.99 -8.72
C GLU A 97 -8.67 -4.44 -8.06
N LEU A 98 -8.60 -4.98 -6.85
CA LEU A 98 -9.80 -5.40 -6.12
C LEU A 98 -10.77 -4.23 -5.86
N VAL A 99 -10.23 -3.07 -5.49
CA VAL A 99 -11.03 -1.87 -5.22
C VAL A 99 -11.71 -1.35 -6.48
N LEU A 100 -10.98 -1.29 -7.59
CA LEU A 100 -11.48 -0.76 -8.85
C LEU A 100 -12.45 -1.74 -9.53
N GLU A 101 -12.25 -3.05 -9.36
CA GLU A 101 -13.20 -4.07 -9.79
C GLU A 101 -14.52 -3.94 -9.00
N ALA A 102 -14.44 -3.75 -7.69
CA ALA A 102 -15.62 -3.49 -6.86
C ALA A 102 -16.33 -2.17 -7.23
N GLU A 103 -15.59 -1.11 -7.57
CA GLU A 103 -16.15 0.16 -8.09
C GLU A 103 -16.91 -0.08 -9.41
N ALA A 104 -16.30 -0.80 -10.36
CA ALA A 104 -16.90 -1.07 -11.67
C ALA A 104 -18.11 -2.00 -11.61
N GLU A 105 -18.08 -3.03 -10.76
CA GLU A 105 -19.24 -3.92 -10.56
C GLU A 105 -20.43 -3.14 -10.01
N HIS A 106 -20.18 -2.20 -9.10
CA HIS A 106 -21.24 -1.34 -8.58
C HIS A 106 -21.84 -0.41 -9.63
N GLU A 107 -21.02 0.26 -10.43
CA GLU A 107 -21.50 1.13 -11.51
C GLU A 107 -22.40 0.34 -12.49
N ARG A 108 -22.03 -0.92 -12.79
CA ARG A 108 -22.87 -1.83 -13.59
C ARG A 108 -24.20 -2.16 -12.90
N GLN A 109 -24.20 -2.42 -11.59
CA GLN A 109 -25.42 -2.68 -10.82
C GLN A 109 -26.34 -1.45 -10.79
N LEU A 110 -25.80 -0.25 -10.66
CA LEU A 110 -26.57 1.00 -10.74
C LEU A 110 -27.18 1.20 -12.13
N MET A 111 -26.42 0.95 -13.21
CA MET A 111 -26.92 1.08 -14.59
C MET A 111 -27.99 0.04 -14.95
N ASN A 112 -27.93 -1.16 -14.37
CA ASN A 112 -28.91 -2.23 -14.65
C ASN A 112 -30.20 -2.11 -13.83
N SER A 113 -30.22 -1.26 -12.79
CA SER A 113 -31.36 -1.11 -11.89
C SER A 113 -32.07 0.22 -12.14
N ASN A 114 -33.07 0.22 -13.02
CA ASN A 114 -34.10 1.28 -13.07
C ASN A 114 -35.05 1.21 -11.85
N SER A 115 -34.61 0.70 -10.70
CA SER A 115 -35.46 0.49 -9.53
C SER A 115 -34.66 0.63 -8.26
N GLU A 116 -35.14 1.56 -7.43
CA GLU A 116 -34.85 1.73 -6.02
C GLU A 116 -34.69 0.38 -5.32
N VAL A 117 -33.56 0.16 -4.66
CA VAL A 117 -33.53 -0.64 -3.44
C VAL A 117 -32.56 0.04 -2.48
N GLU A 118 -33.01 1.16 -1.91
CA GLU A 118 -32.62 1.48 -0.54
C GLU A 118 -33.14 0.31 0.31
N LYS A 119 -32.26 -0.59 0.74
CA LYS A 119 -32.59 -1.46 1.86
C LYS A 119 -32.54 -0.58 3.10
N GLU A 120 -33.70 -0.09 3.50
CA GLU A 120 -33.90 0.42 4.85
C GLU A 120 -33.69 -0.74 5.82
N ASP A 121 -32.63 -0.67 6.62
CA ASP A 121 -32.59 -1.43 7.87
C ASP A 121 -33.71 -0.89 8.78
N GLU A 122 -34.33 -1.76 9.58
CA GLU A 122 -35.48 -1.49 10.50
C GLU A 122 -35.27 -0.32 11.50
N PHE A 123 -34.09 0.31 11.45
CA PHE A 123 -33.63 1.44 12.27
C PHE A 123 -33.45 2.76 11.49
N GLY A 124 -33.82 2.85 10.21
CA GLY A 124 -33.83 4.11 9.44
C GLY A 124 -32.44 4.66 9.11
N PHE A 125 -31.40 3.83 9.12
CA PHE A 125 -30.08 4.21 8.65
C PHE A 125 -29.87 3.64 7.24
N SER A 126 -29.96 4.50 6.22
CA SER A 126 -29.60 4.11 4.86
C SER A 126 -28.08 3.87 4.79
N VAL A 127 -27.67 2.60 4.87
CA VAL A 127 -26.28 2.23 4.53
C VAL A 127 -26.18 2.24 3.01
N ALA A 128 -26.09 3.44 2.42
CA ALA A 128 -25.59 3.58 1.07
C ALA A 128 -24.24 2.84 1.02
N LYS A 129 -24.11 1.81 0.19
CA LYS A 129 -22.83 1.11 -0.02
C LYS A 129 -21.82 2.16 -0.48
N LYS A 130 -21.00 2.66 0.45
CA LYS A 130 -20.01 3.70 0.17
C LYS A 130 -18.80 3.02 -0.45
N TYR A 131 -18.58 3.28 -1.74
CA TYR A 131 -17.37 2.86 -2.42
C TYR A 131 -16.24 3.85 -2.15
N MET A 132 -15.02 3.34 -2.25
CA MET A 132 -13.83 4.13 -1.99
C MET A 132 -13.59 5.10 -3.15
N THR A 133 -13.66 6.40 -2.86
CA THR A 133 -13.34 7.45 -3.84
C THR A 133 -11.88 7.36 -4.27
N THR A 134 -11.54 7.89 -5.46
CA THR A 134 -10.14 7.94 -5.92
C THR A 134 -9.20 8.63 -4.92
N GLN A 135 -9.69 9.63 -4.18
CA GLN A 135 -8.90 10.29 -3.13
C GLN A 135 -8.63 9.35 -1.95
N GLU A 136 -9.63 8.59 -1.52
CA GLU A 136 -9.48 7.59 -0.46
C GLU A 136 -8.55 6.45 -0.92
N MET A 137 -8.62 5.99 -2.19
CA MET A 137 -7.68 5.00 -2.73
C MET A 137 -6.24 5.50 -2.65
N VAL A 138 -6.00 6.74 -3.11
CA VAL A 138 -4.67 7.38 -3.04
C VAL A 138 -4.20 7.47 -1.59
N ALA A 139 -5.09 7.82 -0.65
CA ALA A 139 -4.75 7.90 0.76
C ALA A 139 -4.35 6.52 1.33
N GLN A 140 -5.07 5.45 0.99
CA GLN A 140 -4.73 4.08 1.41
C GLN A 140 -3.39 3.61 0.82
N CYS A 141 -3.15 3.92 -0.46
CA CYS A 141 -1.88 3.66 -1.12
C CYS A 141 -0.70 4.35 -0.41
N VAL A 142 -0.85 5.64 -0.08
CA VAL A 142 0.15 6.37 0.71
C VAL A 142 0.30 5.74 2.10
N LEU A 143 -0.79 5.34 2.74
CA LEU A 143 -0.75 4.69 4.06
C LEU A 143 0.03 3.38 4.02
N PHE A 144 -0.15 2.52 3.00
CA PHE A 144 0.62 1.29 2.85
C PHE A 144 2.12 1.55 2.69
N PHE A 145 2.51 2.60 1.97
CA PHE A 145 3.91 3.01 1.90
C PHE A 145 4.45 3.42 3.26
N LEU A 146 3.72 4.28 3.99
CA LEU A 146 4.16 4.80 5.27
C LEU A 146 4.22 3.71 6.33
N ALA A 147 3.16 2.94 6.47
CA ALA A 147 3.06 1.92 7.50
C ALA A 147 3.97 0.71 7.22
N GLY A 148 4.10 0.32 5.95
CA GLY A 148 4.80 -0.92 5.57
C GLY A 148 6.30 -0.77 5.33
N TYR A 149 6.80 0.42 4.99
CA TYR A 149 8.20 0.56 4.61
C TYR A 149 9.14 0.41 5.81
N ASP A 150 9.05 1.31 6.79
CA ASP A 150 10.02 1.41 7.88
C ASP A 150 9.87 0.29 8.91
N THR A 151 8.62 -0.10 9.21
CA THR A 151 8.32 -1.17 10.17
C THR A 151 8.85 -2.52 9.69
N THR A 152 8.54 -2.92 8.45
CA THR A 152 9.01 -4.20 7.90
C THR A 152 10.51 -4.18 7.66
N ALA A 153 11.07 -3.07 7.16
CA ALA A 153 12.52 -2.96 6.99
C ALA A 153 13.27 -3.10 8.33
N THR A 154 12.78 -2.44 9.37
CA THR A 154 13.35 -2.53 10.72
C THR A 154 13.20 -3.94 11.30
N THR A 155 12.03 -4.56 11.17
CA THR A 155 11.79 -5.92 11.63
C THR A 155 12.72 -6.93 10.95
N ILE A 156 12.86 -6.86 9.62
CA ILE A 156 13.77 -7.74 8.88
C ILE A 156 15.21 -7.50 9.33
N THR A 157 15.63 -6.23 9.43
CA THR A 157 16.99 -5.88 9.88
C THR A 157 17.28 -6.45 11.26
N LEU A 158 16.34 -6.30 12.20
CA LEU A 158 16.50 -6.83 13.56
C LEU A 158 16.48 -8.36 13.57
N ALA A 159 15.58 -8.99 12.82
CA ALA A 159 15.50 -10.44 12.72
C ALA A 159 16.81 -11.02 12.17
N THR A 160 17.34 -10.46 11.08
CA THR A 160 18.62 -10.89 10.50
C THR A 160 19.78 -10.64 11.47
N TYR A 161 19.79 -9.51 12.17
CA TYR A 161 20.80 -9.22 13.19
C TYR A 161 20.79 -10.25 14.33
N LEU A 162 19.60 -10.60 14.84
CA LEU A 162 19.46 -11.60 15.90
C LEU A 162 19.90 -12.99 15.44
N LEU A 163 19.52 -13.39 14.22
CA LEU A 163 19.94 -14.65 13.62
C LEU A 163 21.48 -14.73 13.50
N ALA A 164 22.12 -13.67 13.03
CA ALA A 164 23.58 -13.62 12.91
C ALA A 164 24.32 -13.74 14.26
N LEU A 165 23.67 -13.34 15.36
CA LEU A 165 24.21 -13.49 16.72
C LEU A 165 23.90 -14.85 17.36
N HIS A 166 22.97 -15.63 16.81
CA HIS A 166 22.50 -16.90 17.38
C HIS A 166 22.59 -18.02 16.32
N PRO A 167 23.81 -18.55 16.05
CA PRO A 167 24.03 -19.52 14.98
C PRO A 167 23.19 -20.80 15.11
N GLU A 168 22.95 -21.28 16.33
CA GLU A 168 22.12 -22.48 16.57
C GLU A 168 20.68 -22.29 16.08
N GLU A 169 20.08 -21.11 16.33
CA GLU A 169 18.74 -20.78 15.86
C GLU A 169 18.72 -20.53 14.35
N GLN A 170 19.79 -19.94 13.80
CA GLN A 170 19.95 -19.77 12.36
C GLN A 170 20.02 -21.12 11.62
N ASP A 171 20.81 -22.07 12.14
CA ASP A 171 20.94 -23.41 11.56
C ASP A 171 19.63 -24.19 11.64
N LYS A 172 18.91 -24.07 12.76
CA LYS A 172 17.59 -24.67 12.92
C LYS A 172 16.59 -24.10 11.92
N LEU A 173 16.50 -22.77 11.78
CA LEU A 173 15.64 -22.12 10.79
C LEU A 173 15.99 -22.56 9.37
N TYR A 174 17.28 -22.67 9.04
CA TYR A 174 17.73 -23.15 7.74
C TYR A 174 17.28 -24.59 7.47
N GLN A 175 17.44 -25.49 8.45
CA GLN A 175 16.99 -26.88 8.33
C GLN A 175 15.47 -26.97 8.16
N GLU A 176 14.68 -26.16 8.87
CA GLU A 176 13.23 -26.09 8.71
C GLU A 176 12.85 -25.67 7.28
N ILE A 177 13.51 -24.64 6.73
CA ILE A 177 13.27 -24.17 5.35
C ILE A 177 13.61 -25.27 4.33
N VAL A 178 14.77 -25.92 4.45
CA VAL A 178 15.18 -27.01 3.55
C VAL A 178 14.18 -28.17 3.60
N THR A 179 13.81 -28.60 4.81
CA THR A 179 12.86 -29.70 5.01
C THR A 179 11.50 -29.42 4.35
N ILE A 180 10.97 -28.20 4.54
CA ILE A 180 9.70 -27.80 3.92
C ILE A 180 9.85 -27.70 2.40
N SER A 181 10.96 -27.13 1.91
CA SER A 181 11.23 -27.02 0.47
C SER A 181 11.28 -28.38 -0.21
N ASP A 182 12.01 -29.34 0.37
CA ASP A 182 12.11 -30.72 -0.15
C ASP A 182 10.75 -31.42 -0.13
N LYS A 183 9.97 -31.22 0.93
CA LYS A 183 8.61 -31.74 1.02
C LYS A 183 7.74 -31.18 -0.11
N LEU A 184 7.74 -29.86 -0.33
CA LEU A 184 6.96 -29.23 -1.40
C LEU A 184 7.39 -29.71 -2.79
N MET A 185 8.69 -29.93 -3.02
CA MET A 185 9.20 -30.49 -4.28
C MET A 185 8.75 -31.95 -4.50
N SER A 186 8.67 -32.75 -3.44
CA SER A 186 8.16 -34.13 -3.54
C SER A 186 6.64 -34.22 -3.73
N GLU A 187 5.88 -33.29 -3.16
CA GLU A 187 4.42 -33.24 -3.25
C GLU A 187 3.91 -32.61 -4.57
N ASN A 188 4.69 -31.73 -5.20
CA ASN A 188 4.33 -31.08 -6.47
C ASN A 188 5.48 -31.14 -7.51
N PRO A 189 5.80 -32.32 -8.06
CA PRO A 189 6.83 -32.46 -9.09
C PRO A 189 6.36 -31.82 -10.40
N GLY A 190 6.54 -30.50 -10.55
CA GLY A 190 6.26 -29.75 -11.79
C GLY A 190 5.63 -28.37 -11.66
N LYS A 191 5.49 -27.81 -10.45
CA LYS A 191 4.96 -26.44 -10.25
C LYS A 191 5.88 -25.59 -9.38
N ILE A 192 7.07 -25.29 -9.87
CA ILE A 192 7.84 -24.10 -9.46
C ILE A 192 8.42 -23.50 -10.73
#